data_AF-A0A5P1FJL2-F1
#
_entry.id   AF-A0A5P1FJL2-F1
#
_cell.length_a   1.000
_cell.length_b   1.000
_cell.length_c   1.000
_cell.angle_alpha   90.00
_cell.angle_beta   90.00
_cell.angle_gamma   90.00
#
_symmetry.space_group_name_H-M   'P 1'
#
loop_
_entity.id
_entity.type
_entity.pdbx_description
1 polymer ?
#
loop_
_entity_poly.entity_id
_entity_poly.type
_entity_poly.pdbx_seq_one_letter_code
_entity_poly.pdbx_strand_id
1 'polypeptide(L)'
;MGLKALAEVSPFYAKRFDETIYRYSGAARYLEELQYTDLESKIQWAIGDAMLKEAIAAKVRASDISEKKARIWSLQKRRHQAKARLNAGEITQGEFNLEDATLASEVQAEKEAVEVLKQEASAAAAVPDAELHKRIREGVLAKHEKSISNTEAYLMSFSLL
;
A
#
# COMPACT_ATOMS: atom_id res chain seq x y z
N MET A 1 47.04 12.82 26.09
CA MET A 1 46.76 12.83 27.55
C MET A 1 45.49 13.63 27.90
N GLY A 2 44.40 13.59 27.10
CA GLY A 2 43.28 14.53 27.27
C GLY A 2 42.02 13.99 27.97
N LEU A 3 41.65 12.71 27.78
CA LEU A 3 40.35 12.20 28.24
C LEU A 3 40.37 11.58 29.65
N LYS A 4 41.50 10.99 30.07
CA LYS A 4 41.63 10.37 31.41
C LYS A 4 41.55 11.39 32.55
N ALA A 5 42.09 12.60 32.37
CA ALA A 5 42.07 13.65 33.38
C ALA A 5 40.69 14.30 33.57
N LEU A 6 39.81 14.26 32.55
CA LEU A 6 38.45 14.80 32.60
C LEU A 6 37.47 13.87 33.33
N ALA A 7 37.68 12.56 33.23
CA ALA A 7 36.88 11.54 33.91
C ALA A 7 37.06 11.56 35.44
N GLU A 8 38.23 11.99 35.94
CA GLU A 8 38.53 12.13 37.36
C GLU A 8 37.94 13.41 37.99
N VAL A 9 37.69 14.45 37.18
CA VAL A 9 37.21 15.77 37.65
C VAL A 9 35.70 15.94 37.48
N SER A 10 35.08 15.36 36.44
CA SER A 10 33.62 15.38 36.29
C SER A 10 33.10 14.19 35.44
N PRO A 11 32.73 13.07 36.09
CA PRO A 11 32.32 11.83 35.42
C PRO A 11 31.10 12.03 34.51
N PHE A 12 30.20 12.95 34.88
CA PHE A 12 28.98 13.25 34.13
C PHE A 12 29.30 13.93 32.80
N TYR A 13 30.27 14.85 32.76
CA TYR A 13 30.70 15.50 31.53
C TYR A 13 31.46 14.52 30.61
N ALA A 14 32.36 13.70 31.15
CA ALA A 14 33.06 12.67 30.37
C ALA A 14 32.09 11.70 29.69
N LYS A 15 31.08 11.21 30.43
CA LYS A 15 30.02 10.34 29.87
C LYS A 15 29.24 11.01 28.74
N ARG A 16 28.91 12.30 28.87
CA ARG A 16 28.19 13.08 27.85
C ARG A 16 29.05 13.29 26.60
N PHE A 17 30.35 13.50 26.75
CA PHE A 17 31.28 13.59 25.62
C PHE A 17 31.42 12.25 24.89
N ASP A 18 31.58 11.14 25.61
CA ASP A 18 31.66 9.80 25.01
C ASP A 18 30.38 9.46 24.23
N GLU A 19 29.21 9.79 24.78
CA GLU A 19 27.93 9.61 24.11
C GLU A 19 27.79 10.47 22.83
N THR A 20 28.31 11.69 22.86
CA THR A 20 28.33 12.60 21.71
C THR A 20 29.21 12.05 20.59
N ILE A 21 30.42 11.57 20.93
CA ILE A 21 31.34 10.94 19.98
C ILE A 21 30.73 9.66 19.39
N TYR A 22 30.07 8.84 20.20
CA TYR A 22 29.39 7.63 19.74
C TYR A 22 28.27 7.95 18.74
N ARG A 23 27.43 8.94 19.04
CA ARG A 23 26.33 9.36 18.13
C ARG A 23 26.87 9.96 16.83
N TYR A 24 27.91 10.80 16.92
CA TYR A 24 28.56 11.39 15.75
C TYR A 24 29.18 10.31 14.84
N SER A 25 29.99 9.42 15.40
CA SER A 25 30.64 8.34 14.63
C SER A 25 29.62 7.39 14.00
N GLY A 26 28.52 7.10 14.69
CA GLY A 26 27.40 6.34 14.14
C GLY A 26 26.74 7.02 12.94
N ALA A 27 26.45 8.32 13.04
CA ALA A 27 25.86 9.09 11.95
C ALA A 27 26.81 9.28 10.76
N ALA A 28 28.11 9.46 11.00
CA ALA A 28 29.11 9.59 9.96
C ALA A 28 29.24 8.29 9.14
N ARG A 29 29.29 7.14 9.83
CA ARG A 29 29.28 5.83 9.18
C ARG A 29 27.98 5.60 8.39
N TYR A 30 26.83 6.01 8.93
CA TYR A 30 25.56 5.89 8.22
C TYR A 30 25.53 6.76 6.95
N LEU A 31 26.08 7.98 6.99
CA LEU A 31 26.21 8.82 5.81
C LEU A 31 27.12 8.17 4.74
N GLU A 32 28.23 7.57 5.17
CA GLU A 32 29.12 6.81 4.29
C GLU A 32 28.38 5.64 3.62
N GLU A 33 27.62 4.85 4.39
CA GLU A 33 26.78 3.76 3.86
C GLU A 33 25.72 4.26 2.86
N LEU A 34 25.14 5.44 3.11
CA LEU A 34 24.21 6.07 2.16
C LEU A 34 24.93 6.44 0.86
N GLN A 35 26.10 7.08 0.93
CA GLN A 35 26.84 7.49 -0.27
C GLN A 35 27.31 6.31 -1.13
N TYR A 36 27.63 5.17 -0.51
CA TYR A 36 28.01 3.94 -1.22
C TYR A 36 26.84 2.99 -1.51
N THR A 37 25.60 3.41 -1.23
CA THR A 37 24.43 2.60 -1.53
C THR A 37 24.27 2.41 -3.04
N ASP A 38 24.16 1.15 -3.48
CA ASP A 38 23.67 0.86 -4.83
C ASP A 38 22.18 1.18 -4.95
N LEU A 39 21.89 2.33 -5.56
CA LEU A 39 20.53 2.79 -5.80
C LEU A 39 19.86 2.02 -6.94
N GLU A 40 20.60 1.49 -7.90
CA GLU A 40 20.00 0.81 -9.06
C GLU A 40 19.34 -0.50 -8.60
N SER A 41 20.02 -1.30 -7.78
CA SER A 41 19.42 -2.50 -7.16
C SER A 41 18.18 -2.16 -6.32
N LYS A 42 18.21 -1.05 -5.56
CA LYS A 42 17.06 -0.59 -4.77
C LYS A 42 15.88 -0.16 -5.64
N ILE A 43 16.15 0.52 -6.75
CA ILE A 43 15.14 0.94 -7.72
C ILE A 43 14.52 -0.29 -8.39
N GLN A 44 15.33 -1.23 -8.87
CA GLN A 44 14.84 -2.46 -9.50
C GLN A 44 13.97 -3.29 -8.55
N TRP A 45 14.39 -3.42 -7.30
CA TRP A 45 13.59 -4.09 -6.27
C TRP A 45 12.26 -3.39 -6.02
N ALA A 46 12.27 -2.05 -5.91
CA ALA A 46 11.05 -1.27 -5.69
C ALA A 46 10.08 -1.36 -6.87
N ILE A 47 10.60 -1.41 -8.11
CA ILE A 47 9.79 -1.63 -9.31
C ILE A 47 9.17 -3.04 -9.26
N GLY A 48 9.97 -4.07 -8.98
CA GLY A 48 9.49 -5.45 -8.87
C GLY A 48 8.40 -5.62 -7.80
N ASP A 49 8.59 -5.02 -6.61
CA ASP A 49 7.60 -5.03 -5.53
C ASP A 49 6.30 -4.34 -5.94
N ALA A 50 6.37 -3.18 -6.61
CA ALA A 50 5.19 -2.47 -7.10
C ALA A 50 4.43 -3.27 -8.16
N MET A 51 5.14 -3.86 -9.13
CA MET A 51 4.52 -4.72 -10.15
C MET A 51 3.85 -5.95 -9.54
N LEU A 52 4.49 -6.57 -8.54
CA LEU A 52 3.93 -7.72 -7.83
C LEU A 52 2.64 -7.33 -7.09
N LYS A 53 2.64 -6.20 -6.38
CA LYS A 53 1.44 -5.68 -5.69
C LYS A 53 0.31 -5.42 -6.67
N GLU A 54 0.59 -4.82 -7.82
CA GLU A 54 -0.42 -4.58 -8.85
C GLU A 54 -0.97 -5.90 -9.42
N ALA A 55 -0.10 -6.89 -9.68
CA ALA A 55 -0.53 -8.21 -10.14
C ALA A 55 -1.43 -8.92 -9.12
N ILE A 56 -1.14 -8.79 -7.83
CA ILE A 56 -2.00 -9.32 -6.75
C ILE A 56 -3.34 -8.58 -6.74
N ALA A 57 -3.33 -7.24 -6.79
CA ALA A 57 -4.54 -6.43 -6.81
C ALA A 57 -5.43 -6.75 -8.03
N ALA A 58 -4.83 -6.97 -9.20
CA ALA A 58 -5.55 -7.40 -10.40
C ALA A 58 -6.24 -8.76 -10.23
N LYS A 59 -5.56 -9.72 -9.58
CA LYS A 59 -6.17 -11.04 -9.27
C LYS A 59 -7.33 -10.92 -8.29
N VAL A 60 -7.19 -10.08 -7.26
CA VAL A 60 -8.26 -9.83 -6.28
C VAL A 60 -9.49 -9.24 -6.99
N ARG A 61 -9.32 -8.17 -7.78
CA ARG A 61 -10.43 -7.58 -8.57
C ARG A 61 -11.11 -8.60 -9.49
N ALA A 62 -10.33 -9.45 -10.16
CA ALA A 62 -10.89 -10.50 -11.02
C ALA A 62 -11.71 -11.54 -10.22
N SER A 63 -11.25 -11.91 -9.03
CA SER A 63 -11.97 -12.79 -8.10
C SER A 63 -13.27 -12.14 -7.64
N ASP A 64 -13.24 -10.87 -7.22
CA ASP A 64 -14.42 -10.14 -6.74
C ASP A 64 -15.49 -10.02 -7.83
N ILE A 65 -15.08 -9.73 -9.08
CA ILE A 65 -16.00 -9.71 -10.24
C ILE A 65 -16.64 -11.09 -10.44
N SER A 66 -15.87 -12.17 -10.30
CA SER A 66 -16.37 -13.53 -10.45
C SER A 66 -17.40 -13.87 -9.36
N GLU A 67 -17.10 -13.53 -8.11
CA GLU A 67 -18.00 -13.75 -6.97
C GLU A 67 -19.32 -13.00 -7.14
N LYS A 68 -19.27 -11.73 -7.55
CA LYS A 68 -20.47 -10.93 -7.83
C LYS A 68 -21.30 -11.49 -8.97
N LYS A 69 -20.67 -11.97 -10.04
CA LYS A 69 -21.39 -12.67 -11.12
C LYS A 69 -22.07 -13.94 -10.63
N ALA A 70 -21.41 -14.72 -9.77
CA ALA A 70 -22.02 -15.89 -9.14
C ALA A 70 -23.20 -15.50 -8.24
N ARG A 71 -23.09 -14.39 -7.51
CA ARG A 71 -24.19 -13.84 -6.69
C ARG A 71 -25.38 -13.46 -7.56
N ILE A 72 -25.18 -12.72 -8.64
CA ILE A 72 -26.24 -12.38 -9.61
C ILE A 72 -26.96 -13.63 -10.11
N TRP A 73 -26.21 -14.67 -10.50
CA TRP A 73 -26.78 -15.93 -10.94
C TRP A 73 -27.63 -16.59 -9.85
N SER A 74 -27.14 -16.62 -8.61
CA SER A 74 -27.87 -17.18 -7.47
C SER A 74 -29.19 -16.43 -7.19
N LEU A 75 -29.18 -15.10 -7.30
CA LEU A 75 -30.37 -14.26 -7.12
C LEU A 75 -31.39 -14.49 -8.24
N GLN A 76 -30.94 -14.59 -9.49
CA GLN A 76 -31.81 -14.93 -10.62
C GLN A 76 -32.44 -16.32 -10.44
N LYS A 77 -31.66 -17.31 -9.96
CA LYS A 77 -32.19 -18.63 -9.62
C LYS A 77 -33.29 -18.54 -8.55
N ARG A 78 -33.12 -17.71 -7.50
CA ARG A 78 -34.15 -17.49 -6.47
C ARG A 78 -35.41 -16.84 -7.06
N ARG A 79 -35.29 -15.86 -7.96
CA ARG A 79 -36.44 -15.27 -8.67
C ARG A 79 -37.23 -16.31 -9.46
N HIS A 80 -36.53 -17.20 -10.16
CA HIS A 80 -37.17 -18.30 -10.88
C HIS A 80 -37.90 -19.27 -9.93
N GLN A 81 -37.32 -19.56 -8.77
CA GLN A 81 -37.97 -20.38 -7.74
C GLN A 81 -39.20 -19.70 -7.15
N ALA A 82 -39.13 -18.41 -6.80
CA ALA A 82 -40.27 -17.64 -6.31
C ALA A 82 -41.43 -17.64 -7.33
N LYS A 83 -41.11 -17.49 -8.62
CA LYS A 83 -42.10 -17.58 -9.70
C LYS A 83 -42.74 -18.97 -9.79
N ALA A 84 -41.99 -20.05 -9.59
CA ALA A 84 -42.53 -21.40 -9.57
C ALA A 84 -43.48 -21.61 -8.37
N ARG A 85 -43.14 -21.07 -7.20
CA ARG A 85 -43.98 -21.12 -5.98
C ARG A 85 -45.29 -20.34 -6.17
N LEU A 86 -45.23 -19.19 -6.83
CA LEU A 86 -46.43 -18.44 -7.21
C LEU A 86 -47.34 -19.28 -8.14
N ASN A 87 -46.75 -19.90 -9.16
CA ASN A 87 -47.50 -20.74 -10.10
C ASN A 87 -48.10 -21.99 -9.42
N ALA A 88 -47.46 -22.51 -8.38
CA ALA A 88 -47.96 -23.61 -7.56
C ALA A 88 -49.02 -23.17 -6.54
N GLY A 89 -49.29 -21.86 -6.41
CA GLY A 89 -50.22 -21.30 -5.43
C GLY A 89 -49.70 -21.32 -3.99
N GLU A 90 -48.40 -21.59 -3.78
CA GLU A 90 -47.77 -21.62 -2.45
C GLU A 90 -47.60 -20.23 -1.83
N ILE A 91 -47.53 -19.20 -2.68
CA ILE A 91 -47.42 -17.79 -2.28
C ILE A 91 -48.45 -16.97 -3.05
N THR A 92 -48.88 -15.86 -2.46
CA THR A 92 -49.77 -14.89 -3.08
C THR A 92 -49.02 -14.00 -4.07
N GLN A 93 -49.78 -13.36 -4.97
CA GLN A 93 -49.22 -12.37 -5.90
C GLN A 93 -48.54 -11.20 -5.18
N GLY A 94 -49.08 -10.77 -4.04
CA GLY A 94 -48.52 -9.68 -3.24
C GLY A 94 -47.16 -10.03 -2.64
N GLU A 95 -47.03 -11.23 -2.07
CA GLU A 95 -45.77 -11.75 -1.55
C GLU A 95 -44.72 -11.90 -2.66
N PHE A 96 -45.11 -12.44 -3.81
CA PHE A 96 -44.21 -12.54 -4.97
C PHE A 96 -43.72 -11.16 -5.43
N ASN A 97 -44.60 -10.18 -5.57
CA ASN A 97 -44.23 -8.84 -6.03
C ASN A 97 -43.21 -8.17 -5.10
N LEU A 98 -43.38 -8.34 -3.79
CA LEU A 98 -42.46 -7.79 -2.78
C LEU A 98 -41.08 -8.48 -2.85
N GLU A 99 -41.05 -9.81 -2.92
CA GLU A 99 -39.82 -10.58 -3.04
C GLU A 99 -39.10 -10.29 -4.36
N ASP A 100 -39.82 -10.22 -5.48
CA ASP A 100 -39.26 -9.94 -6.80
C ASP A 100 -38.67 -8.53 -6.88
N ALA A 101 -39.34 -7.52 -6.31
CA ALA A 101 -38.82 -6.15 -6.26
C ALA A 101 -37.51 -6.07 -5.45
N THR A 102 -37.43 -6.80 -4.34
CA THR A 102 -36.23 -6.86 -3.51
C THR A 102 -35.08 -7.53 -4.27
N LEU A 103 -35.33 -8.72 -4.84
CA LEU A 103 -34.32 -9.46 -5.61
C LEU A 103 -33.89 -8.71 -6.87
N ALA A 104 -34.80 -7.99 -7.54
CA ALA A 104 -34.46 -7.16 -8.69
C ALA A 104 -33.52 -6.01 -8.31
N SER A 105 -33.78 -5.37 -7.16
CA SER A 105 -32.92 -4.31 -6.63
C SER A 105 -31.53 -4.84 -6.29
N GLU A 106 -31.43 -6.00 -5.63
CA GLU A 106 -30.14 -6.63 -5.33
C GLU A 106 -29.36 -7.01 -6.59
N VAL A 107 -30.03 -7.59 -7.60
CA VAL A 107 -29.40 -7.91 -8.89
C VAL A 107 -28.85 -6.65 -9.57
N GLN A 108 -29.59 -5.54 -9.50
CA GLN A 108 -29.15 -4.28 -10.08
C GLN A 108 -27.93 -3.71 -9.34
N ALA A 109 -27.96 -3.71 -8.00
CA ALA A 109 -26.84 -3.27 -7.18
C ALA A 109 -25.55 -4.09 -7.45
N GLU A 110 -25.67 -5.42 -7.58
CA GLU A 110 -24.51 -6.25 -7.90
C GLU A 110 -23.97 -6.02 -9.32
N LYS A 111 -24.85 -5.74 -10.29
CA LYS A 111 -24.43 -5.38 -11.66
C LYS A 111 -23.66 -4.06 -11.68
N GLU A 112 -24.14 -3.06 -10.96
CA GLU A 112 -23.46 -1.76 -10.84
C GLU A 112 -22.10 -1.94 -10.18
N ALA A 113 -22.01 -2.73 -9.11
CA ALA A 113 -20.74 -3.03 -8.46
C ALA A 113 -19.75 -3.75 -9.40
N VAL A 114 -20.21 -4.65 -10.27
CA VAL A 114 -19.35 -5.28 -11.30
C VAL A 114 -18.83 -4.25 -12.30
N GLU A 115 -19.65 -3.30 -12.74
CA GLU A 115 -19.20 -2.24 -13.66
C GLU A 115 -18.18 -1.30 -13.00
N VAL A 116 -18.37 -0.94 -11.73
CA VAL A 116 -17.38 -0.17 -10.96
C VAL A 116 -16.04 -0.91 -10.91
N LEU A 117 -16.04 -2.20 -10.53
CA LEU A 117 -14.80 -2.99 -10.47
C LEU A 117 -14.10 -3.11 -11.84
N LYS A 118 -14.86 -3.19 -12.94
CA LYS A 118 -14.28 -3.17 -14.29
C LYS A 118 -13.63 -1.83 -14.60
N GLN A 119 -14.30 -0.72 -14.27
CA GLN A 119 -13.74 0.62 -14.46
C GLN A 119 -12.46 0.82 -13.66
N GLU A 120 -12.44 0.38 -12.40
CA GLU A 120 -11.24 0.41 -11.56
C GLU A 120 -10.10 -0.43 -12.15
N ALA A 121 -10.41 -1.63 -12.64
CA ALA A 121 -9.41 -2.47 -13.31
C ALA A 121 -8.86 -1.83 -14.60
N SER A 122 -9.73 -1.21 -15.41
CA SER A 122 -9.32 -0.46 -16.60
C SER A 122 -8.47 0.76 -16.27
N ALA A 123 -8.84 1.52 -15.24
CA ALA A 123 -8.08 2.68 -14.79
C ALA A 123 -6.67 2.29 -14.29
N ALA A 124 -6.57 1.19 -13.55
CA ALA A 124 -5.29 0.66 -13.09
C ALA A 124 -4.40 0.17 -14.25
N ALA A 125 -4.99 -0.51 -15.24
CA ALA A 125 -4.28 -0.97 -16.43
C ALA A 125 -3.89 0.16 -17.40
N ALA A 126 -4.51 1.35 -17.29
CA ALA A 126 -4.21 2.49 -18.13
C ALA A 126 -2.91 3.22 -17.74
N VAL A 127 -2.34 2.93 -16.56
CA VAL A 127 -1.06 3.50 -16.15
C VAL A 127 0.06 2.86 -16.97
N PRO A 128 0.80 3.61 -17.80
CA PRO A 128 1.89 3.02 -18.58
C PRO A 128 3.01 2.53 -17.66
N ASP A 129 3.53 1.33 -17.93
CA ASP A 129 4.66 0.75 -17.18
C ASP A 129 5.85 1.72 -17.09
N ALA A 130 6.15 2.44 -18.17
CA ALA A 130 7.21 3.43 -18.21
C ALA A 130 6.98 4.59 -17.22
N GLU A 131 5.74 5.03 -17.05
CA GLU A 131 5.39 6.10 -16.12
C GLU A 131 5.43 5.61 -14.67
N LEU A 132 4.99 4.38 -14.41
CA LEU A 132 5.14 3.73 -13.10
C LEU A 132 6.61 3.59 -12.72
N HIS A 133 7.45 3.09 -13.62
CA HIS A 133 8.90 2.93 -13.40
C HIS A 133 9.56 4.27 -13.10
N LYS A 134 9.21 5.31 -13.87
CA LYS A 134 9.71 6.67 -13.64
C LYS A 134 9.33 7.19 -12.25
N ARG A 135 8.05 7.11 -11.87
CA ARG A 135 7.56 7.57 -10.56
C ARG A 135 8.22 6.82 -9.40
N ILE A 136 8.40 5.51 -9.53
CA ILE A 136 9.07 4.70 -8.50
C ILE A 136 10.54 5.11 -8.38
N ARG A 137 11.25 5.22 -9.50
CA ARG A 137 12.65 5.67 -9.52
C ARG A 137 12.80 7.03 -8.86
N GLU A 138 12.01 8.02 -9.27
CA GLU A 138 12.03 9.37 -8.69
C GLU A 138 11.72 9.34 -7.18
N GLY A 139 10.75 8.53 -6.76
CA GLY A 139 10.40 8.37 -5.34
C GLY A 139 11.52 7.74 -4.50
N VAL A 140 12.25 6.77 -5.05
CA VAL A 140 13.40 6.15 -4.37
C VAL A 140 14.55 7.15 -4.26
N LEU A 141 14.86 7.87 -5.35
CA LEU A 141 15.91 8.88 -5.37
C LEU A 141 15.62 10.02 -4.39
N ALA A 142 14.42 10.57 -4.41
CA ALA A 142 14.02 11.66 -3.52
C ALA A 142 14.09 11.26 -2.03
N LYS A 143 13.70 10.02 -1.69
CA LYS A 143 13.84 9.50 -0.32
C LYS A 143 15.31 9.37 0.07
N HIS A 144 16.14 8.91 -0.85
CA HIS A 144 17.57 8.74 -0.59
C HIS A 144 18.28 10.08 -0.38
N GLU A 145 18.04 11.04 -1.27
CA GLU A 145 18.56 12.41 -1.16
C GLU A 145 18.15 13.05 0.17
N LYS A 146 16.86 12.91 0.54
CA LYS A 146 16.37 13.38 1.84
C LYS A 146 17.09 12.73 3.02
N SER A 147 17.38 11.43 2.96
CA SER A 147 18.13 10.74 4.02
C SER A 147 19.57 11.25 4.14
N ILE A 148 20.23 11.54 3.02
CA ILE A 148 21.56 12.17 3.00
C ILE A 148 21.49 13.54 3.66
N SER A 149 20.64 14.44 3.18
CA SER A 149 20.54 15.81 3.71
C SER A 149 20.19 15.85 5.19
N ASN A 150 19.28 14.98 5.64
CA ASN A 150 18.93 14.87 7.06
C ASN A 150 20.13 14.42 7.92
N THR A 151 20.92 13.47 7.41
CA THR A 151 22.08 12.94 8.12
C THR A 151 23.21 13.97 8.16
N GLU A 152 23.45 14.68 7.06
CA GLU A 152 24.40 15.79 7.00
C GLU A 152 24.00 16.92 7.97
N ALA A 153 22.73 17.33 7.98
CA ALA A 153 22.23 18.33 8.91
C ALA A 153 22.40 17.89 10.37
N TYR A 154 22.15 16.61 10.65
CA TYR A 154 22.37 16.04 11.98
C TYR A 154 23.85 16.07 12.37
N LEU A 155 24.77 15.72 11.46
CA LEU A 155 26.21 15.82 11.71
C LEU A 155 26.67 17.27 11.95
N MET A 156 26.17 18.23 11.15
CA MET A 156 26.47 19.65 11.33
C MET A 156 25.98 20.19 12.68
N SER A 157 24.90 19.63 13.23
CA SER A 157 24.39 20.04 14.55
C SER A 157 25.37 19.77 15.69
N PHE A 158 26.26 18.78 15.57
CA PHE A 158 27.32 18.51 16.55
C PHE A 158 28.43 19.56 16.51
N SER A 159 28.67 20.19 15.36
CA SER A 159 29.66 21.26 15.21
C SER A 159 29.19 22.60 15.80
N LEU A 160 27.91 22.70 16.18
CA LEU A 160 27.30 23.88 16.80
C LEU A 160 27.19 23.76 18.33
N LEU A 161 27.61 22.63 18.91
CA LEU A 161 27.64 22.33 20.35
C LEU A 161 29.04 22.55 20.94
#